data_AF-A0A4U6AGH6-F1
#
_entry.id   AF-A0A4U6AGH6-F1
#
_cell.length_a   1.000
_cell.length_b   1.000
_cell.length_c   1.000
_cell.angle_alpha   90.00
_cell.angle_beta   90.00
_cell.angle_gamma   90.00
#
_symmetry.space_group_name_H-M   'P 1'
#
loop_
_entity.id
_entity.type
_entity.pdbx_description
1 polymer ?
#
loop_
_entity_poly.entity_id
_entity_poly.type
_entity_poly.pdbx_seq_one_letter_code
_entity_poly.pdbx_strand_id
1 'polypeptide(L)'
;MKKIIISAIAVILASASPILAQTYRSDTREYRQEQRIYRGAARGELTPRELHNLRRQQQRIDRAQWRAGRDGYVSPRERRQIERMQDRASRNIYRKNNNRRILY
;
A
#
# COMPACT_ATOMS: atom_id res chain seq x y z
N MET A 1 22.74 57.34 -4.20
CA MET A 1 22.18 56.62 -5.36
C MET A 1 22.12 55.13 -5.02
N LYS A 2 20.93 54.54 -4.88
CA LYS A 2 20.78 53.08 -4.64
C LYS A 2 20.48 52.41 -5.98
N LYS A 3 21.40 51.58 -6.49
CA LYS A 3 21.20 50.77 -7.69
C LYS A 3 20.96 49.33 -7.26
N ILE A 4 19.78 48.82 -7.57
CA ILE A 4 19.41 47.40 -7.46
C ILE A 4 20.00 46.71 -8.70
N ILE A 5 20.80 45.65 -8.52
CA ILE A 5 21.13 44.73 -9.59
C ILE A 5 20.85 43.31 -9.10
N ILE A 6 19.76 42.77 -9.65
CA ILE A 6 19.35 41.38 -9.63
C ILE A 6 20.22 40.65 -10.66
N SER A 7 20.81 39.50 -10.29
CA SER A 7 20.92 38.30 -11.13
C SER A 7 21.96 37.32 -10.57
N ALA A 8 21.52 36.11 -10.22
CA ALA A 8 22.25 34.87 -10.51
C ALA A 8 21.36 33.66 -10.18
N ILE A 9 20.56 33.28 -11.18
CA ILE A 9 20.26 31.90 -11.61
C ILE A 9 20.32 30.86 -10.48
N ALA A 10 19.16 30.55 -9.90
CA ALA A 10 18.97 29.38 -9.06
C ALA A 10 19.07 28.12 -9.94
N VAL A 11 20.13 27.34 -9.75
CA VAL A 11 20.24 25.97 -10.25
C VAL A 11 19.13 25.15 -9.60
N ILE A 12 18.04 24.90 -10.34
CA ILE A 12 17.04 23.91 -9.94
C ILE A 12 17.69 22.54 -10.14
N LEU A 13 18.32 22.03 -9.09
CA LEU A 13 18.65 20.61 -8.98
C LEU A 13 17.33 19.84 -9.14
N ALA A 14 17.17 19.17 -10.28
CA ALA A 14 16.12 18.21 -10.50
C ALA A 14 16.34 17.02 -9.55
N SER A 15 15.86 17.15 -8.31
CA SER A 15 15.71 16.03 -7.40
C SER A 15 14.66 15.10 -8.02
N ALA A 16 15.12 14.03 -8.66
CA ALA A 16 14.26 12.94 -9.11
C ALA A 16 13.59 12.32 -7.88
N SER A 17 12.39 12.81 -7.55
CA SER A 17 11.61 12.34 -6.41
C SER A 17 11.23 10.87 -6.62
N PRO A 18 11.67 9.93 -5.75
CA PRO A 18 11.39 8.49 -5.87
C PRO A 18 9.93 8.11 -5.53
N ILE A 19 9.00 9.06 -5.64
CA ILE A 19 7.60 8.92 -5.25
C ILE A 19 6.87 7.98 -6.22
N LEU A 20 7.15 8.08 -7.53
CA LEU A 20 6.47 7.27 -8.57
C LEU A 20 6.76 5.77 -8.47
N ALA A 21 7.95 5.38 -8.02
CA ALA A 21 8.30 3.96 -7.87
C ALA A 21 7.64 3.30 -6.63
N GLN A 22 7.23 4.11 -5.65
CA GLN A 22 6.65 3.63 -4.39
C GLN A 22 5.16 3.34 -4.50
N THR A 23 4.40 4.18 -5.20
CA THR A 23 2.97 3.95 -5.47
C THR A 23 2.80 2.67 -6.29
N TYR A 24 3.50 2.56 -7.42
CA TYR A 24 3.38 1.42 -8.33
C TYR A 24 3.66 0.04 -7.69
N ARG A 25 4.69 -0.07 -6.85
CA ARG A 25 5.01 -1.32 -6.13
C ARG A 25 3.97 -1.68 -5.07
N SER A 26 3.40 -0.68 -4.40
CA SER A 26 2.33 -0.86 -3.40
C SER A 26 1.06 -1.38 -4.08
N ASP A 27 0.66 -0.73 -5.17
CA ASP A 27 -0.53 -1.06 -5.95
C ASP A 27 -0.46 -2.49 -6.51
N THR A 28 0.71 -2.89 -7.00
CA THR A 28 0.93 -4.25 -7.52
C THR A 28 0.73 -5.33 -6.44
N ARG A 29 1.17 -5.07 -5.20
CA ARG A 29 1.07 -6.04 -4.11
C ARG A 29 -0.38 -6.18 -3.63
N GLU A 30 -1.08 -5.06 -3.49
CA GLU A 30 -2.50 -5.03 -3.10
C GLU A 30 -3.37 -5.71 -4.13
N TYR A 31 -3.15 -5.41 -5.42
CA TYR A 31 -3.85 -6.08 -6.50
C TYR A 31 -3.70 -7.61 -6.40
N ARG A 32 -2.47 -8.11 -6.19
CA ARG A 32 -2.24 -9.55 -6.01
C ARG A 32 -2.92 -10.11 -4.76
N GLN A 33 -2.99 -9.35 -3.67
CA GLN A 33 -3.70 -9.76 -2.46
C GLN A 33 -5.19 -9.87 -2.69
N GLU A 34 -5.77 -8.86 -3.33
CA GLU A 34 -7.17 -8.83 -3.70
C GLU A 34 -7.53 -9.99 -4.63
N GLN A 35 -6.72 -10.25 -5.66
CA GLN A 35 -6.90 -11.40 -6.54
C GLN A 35 -6.94 -12.74 -5.78
N ARG A 36 -6.10 -12.93 -4.76
CA ARG A 36 -6.14 -14.15 -3.93
C ARG A 36 -7.38 -14.22 -3.05
N ILE A 37 -7.87 -13.09 -2.55
CA ILE A 37 -9.12 -13.02 -1.79
C ILE A 37 -10.30 -13.39 -2.70
N TYR A 38 -10.40 -12.78 -3.89
CA TYR A 38 -11.45 -13.09 -4.87
C TYR A 38 -11.43 -14.55 -5.29
N ARG A 39 -10.25 -15.11 -5.62
CA ARG A 39 -10.12 -16.53 -5.99
C ARG A 39 -10.48 -17.48 -4.84
N GLY A 40 -10.14 -17.15 -3.60
CA GLY A 40 -10.54 -17.94 -2.43
C GLY A 40 -12.05 -17.92 -2.22
N ALA A 41 -12.68 -16.75 -2.36
CA ALA A 41 -14.12 -16.60 -2.27
C ALA A 41 -14.86 -17.34 -3.39
N ALA A 42 -14.41 -17.19 -4.65
CA ALA A 42 -15.00 -17.85 -5.81
C ALA A 42 -14.92 -19.39 -5.74
N ARG A 43 -13.88 -19.93 -5.09
CA ARG A 43 -13.70 -21.37 -4.87
C ARG A 43 -14.42 -21.89 -3.62
N GLY A 44 -15.10 -21.04 -2.85
CA GLY A 44 -15.73 -21.44 -1.59
C GLY A 44 -14.75 -21.71 -0.45
N GLU A 45 -13.47 -21.36 -0.61
CA GLU A 45 -12.43 -21.54 0.42
C GLU A 45 -12.49 -20.47 1.52
N LEU A 46 -13.25 -19.39 1.30
CA LEU A 46 -13.45 -18.31 2.25
C LEU A 46 -14.91 -18.24 2.69
N THR A 47 -15.13 -18.31 3.99
CA THR A 47 -16.45 -17.97 4.55
C THR A 47 -16.74 -16.47 4.39
N PRO A 48 -18.02 -16.02 4.31
CA PRO A 48 -18.36 -14.59 4.24
C PRO A 48 -17.73 -13.76 5.35
N ARG A 49 -17.64 -14.32 6.56
CA ARG A 49 -16.97 -13.68 7.70
C ARG A 49 -15.47 -13.54 7.49
N GLU A 50 -14.81 -14.52 6.89
CA GLU A 50 -13.39 -14.46 6.60
C GLU A 50 -13.08 -13.49 5.46
N LEU A 51 -13.88 -13.51 4.39
CA LEU A 51 -13.82 -12.53 3.32
C LEU A 51 -13.95 -11.10 3.87
N HIS A 52 -14.96 -10.84 4.70
CA HIS A 52 -15.16 -9.54 5.34
C HIS A 52 -13.97 -9.10 6.19
N ASN A 53 -13.39 -10.02 6.98
CA ASN A 53 -12.22 -9.74 7.80
C ASN A 53 -10.98 -9.42 6.96
N LEU A 54 -10.76 -10.15 5.86
CA LEU A 54 -9.65 -9.90 4.93
C LEU A 54 -9.83 -8.54 4.23
N ARG A 55 -11.05 -8.18 3.82
CA ARG A 55 -11.37 -6.85 3.26
C ARG A 55 -11.13 -5.72 4.24
N ARG A 56 -11.55 -5.88 5.49
CA ARG A 56 -11.24 -4.91 6.55
C ARG A 56 -9.74 -4.76 6.78
N GLN A 57 -8.97 -5.83 6.58
CA GLN A 57 -7.51 -5.76 6.68
C GLN A 57 -6.89 -4.97 5.52
N GLN A 58 -7.35 -5.17 4.28
CA GLN A 58 -6.90 -4.37 3.12
C GLN A 58 -7.21 -2.89 3.34
N GLN A 59 -8.46 -2.54 3.68
CA GLN A 59 -8.86 -1.16 3.97
C GLN A 59 -8.03 -0.46 5.05
N ARG A 60 -7.54 -1.21 6.06
CA ARG A 60 -6.66 -0.66 7.09
C ARG A 60 -5.28 -0.31 6.53
N ILE A 61 -4.79 -1.05 5.54
CA ILE A 61 -3.53 -0.77 4.86
C ILE A 61 -3.69 0.45 3.96
N ASP A 62 -4.75 0.52 3.16
CA ASP A 62 -5.04 1.66 2.28
C ASP A 62 -5.09 2.97 3.08
N ARG A 63 -5.76 2.94 4.25
CA ARG A 63 -5.79 4.10 5.17
C ARG A 63 -4.42 4.46 5.73
N ALA A 64 -3.56 3.46 5.99
CA ALA A 64 -2.21 3.72 6.49
C ALA A 64 -1.34 4.37 5.41
N GLN A 65 -1.45 3.92 4.16
CA GLN A 65 -0.78 4.55 3.02
C GLN A 65 -1.29 5.94 2.73
N TRP A 66 -2.60 6.13 2.73
CA TRP A 66 -3.20 7.45 2.52
C TRP A 66 -2.71 8.45 3.58
N ARG A 67 -2.63 8.04 4.85
CA ARG A 67 -2.06 8.88 5.92
C ARG A 67 -0.57 9.16 5.71
N ALA A 68 0.22 8.14 5.36
CA ALA A 68 1.65 8.31 5.12
C ALA A 68 1.93 9.19 3.89
N GLY A 69 1.04 9.19 2.89
CA GLY A 69 1.15 10.02 1.69
C GLY A 69 0.59 11.43 1.84
N ARG A 70 -0.16 11.71 2.92
CA ARG A 70 -0.89 12.98 3.10
C ARG A 70 0.03 14.20 3.07
N ASP A 71 1.19 14.07 3.69
CA ASP A 71 2.14 15.17 3.83
C ASP A 71 3.13 15.22 2.64
N GLY A 72 2.86 14.48 1.57
CA GLY A 72 3.64 14.45 0.32
C GLY A 72 4.95 13.63 0.39
N TYR A 73 5.31 13.14 1.57
CA TYR A 73 6.53 12.36 1.80
C TYR A 73 6.24 11.17 2.71
N VAL A 74 6.57 9.96 2.24
CA VAL A 74 6.49 8.74 3.04
C VAL A 74 7.84 8.48 3.69
N SER A 75 7.91 8.57 5.01
CA SER A 75 9.13 8.31 5.76
C SER A 75 9.54 6.82 5.72
N PRO A 76 10.83 6.50 5.92
CA PRO A 76 11.29 5.11 6.02
C PRO A 76 10.58 4.32 7.13
N ARG A 77 10.14 4.99 8.20
CA ARG A 77 9.41 4.35 9.31
C ARG A 77 8.00 3.96 8.89
N GLU A 78 7.27 4.86 8.22
CA GLU A 78 5.94 4.59 7.69
C GLU A 78 5.98 3.51 6.62
N ARG A 79 6.97 3.56 5.74
CA ARG A 79 7.19 2.50 4.74
C ARG A 79 7.34 1.13 5.40
N ARG A 80 8.25 0.99 6.37
CA ARG A 80 8.43 -0.28 7.10
C ARG A 80 7.16 -0.72 7.82
N GLN A 81 6.36 0.21 8.33
CA GLN A 81 5.09 -0.10 8.96
C GLN A 81 4.09 -0.66 7.93
N ILE A 82 3.91 0.00 6.80
CA ILE A 82 3.03 -0.44 5.71
C ILE A 82 3.46 -1.80 5.17
N GLU A 83 4.77 -2.01 4.95
CA GLU A 83 5.33 -3.29 4.50
C GLU A 83 5.01 -4.43 5.48
N ARG A 84 5.17 -4.21 6.79
CA ARG A 84 4.81 -5.21 7.81
C ARG A 84 3.32 -5.51 7.82
N MET A 85 2.47 -4.50 7.60
CA MET A 85 1.02 -4.69 7.51
C MET A 85 0.66 -5.53 6.28
N GLN A 86 1.26 -5.23 5.14
CA GLN A 86 1.16 -5.97 3.88
C GLN A 86 1.61 -7.43 4.03
N ASP A 87 2.73 -7.70 4.70
CA ASP A 87 3.22 -9.05 4.95
C ASP A 87 2.29 -9.85 5.86
N ARG A 88 1.78 -9.21 6.92
CA ARG A 88 0.79 -9.82 7.82
C ARG A 88 -0.51 -10.14 7.07
N ALA A 89 -0.96 -9.25 6.19
CA ALA A 89 -2.13 -9.48 5.35
C ALA A 89 -1.91 -10.67 4.40
N SER A 90 -0.76 -10.70 3.73
CA SER A 90 -0.39 -11.83 2.84
C SER A 90 -0.44 -13.17 3.57
N ARG A 91 0.16 -13.28 4.77
CA ARG A 91 0.11 -14.49 5.60
C ARG A 91 -1.30 -14.86 6.04
N ASN A 92 -2.12 -13.87 6.39
CA ASN A 92 -3.51 -14.10 6.78
C ASN A 92 -4.34 -14.62 5.59
N ILE A 93 -4.21 -14.02 4.40
CA ILE A 93 -4.89 -14.48 3.17
C ILE A 93 -4.50 -15.92 2.88
N TYR A 94 -3.21 -16.24 2.91
CA TYR A 94 -2.74 -17.61 2.71
C TYR A 94 -3.34 -18.58 3.73
N ARG A 95 -3.31 -18.23 5.02
CA ARG A 95 -3.89 -19.07 6.07
C ARG A 95 -5.39 -19.29 5.87
N LYS A 96 -6.13 -18.24 5.49
CA LYS A 96 -7.58 -18.31 5.31
C LYS A 96 -7.98 -19.11 4.07
N ASN A 97 -7.30 -18.94 2.94
CA ASN A 97 -7.57 -19.76 1.76
C ASN A 97 -7.24 -21.26 1.95
N ASN A 98 -6.37 -21.61 2.91
CA ASN A 98 -5.94 -22.99 3.14
C ASN A 98 -6.43 -23.59 4.47
N ASN A 99 -7.38 -22.95 5.17
CA ASN A 99 -7.82 -23.37 6.51
C ASN A 99 -8.77 -24.60 6.51
N ARG A 100 -9.02 -25.22 5.35
CA ARG A 100 -9.97 -26.34 5.15
C ARG A 100 -11.42 -26.05 5.57
N ARG A 101 -11.79 -24.78 5.77
CA ARG A 101 -13.18 -24.36 6.00
C ARG A 101 -13.82 -24.09 4.65
N ILE A 102 -14.13 -25.16 3.93
CA ILE A 102 -14.80 -25.09 2.63
C ILE A 102 -16.30 -24.90 2.88
N LEU A 103 -16.90 -23.90 2.25
CA LEU A 103 -18.35 -23.81 2.12
C LEU A 103 -18.76 -24.63 0.89
N TYR A 104 -19.48 -25.72 1.13
CA TYR A 104 -20.25 -26.44 0.12
C TYR A 104 -21.68 -25.93 0.13
#